data_AF-A0A6F9CKF0-F1
#
_entry.id   AF-A0A6F9CKF0-F1
#
_cell.length_a   1.000
_cell.length_b   1.000
_cell.length_c   1.000
_cell.angle_alpha   90.00
_cell.angle_beta   90.00
_cell.angle_gamma   90.00
#
_symmetry.space_group_name_H-M   'P 1'
#
loop_
_entity.id
_entity.type
_entity.pdbx_description
1 polymer ?
#
loop_
_entity_poly.entity_id
_entity_poly.type
_entity_poly.pdbx_seq_one_letter_code
_entity_poly.pdbx_strand_id
1 'polypeptide(L)' 'MSQKEGLRANSSQFTLEGEPFRILGGSIYYFRVPRAYWEDRLLKMRACGVNTLTTYVPWNLHEPERGVFNFQDQLDLK' A
#
# COMPACT_ATOMS: atom_id res chain seq x y z
N MET A 1 -9.90 24.47 9.43
CA MET A 1 -9.39 23.35 8.61
C MET A 1 -10.40 22.22 8.75
N SER A 2 -11.05 21.81 7.66
CA SER A 2 -12.03 20.71 7.71
C SER A 2 -11.28 19.41 7.99
N GLN A 3 -11.71 18.67 9.01
CA GLN A 3 -11.17 17.35 9.33
C GLN A 3 -11.58 16.42 8.18
N LYS A 4 -10.61 15.91 7.41
CA LYS A 4 -10.88 14.89 6.40
C LYS A 4 -11.30 13.60 7.11
N GLU A 5 -12.44 13.03 6.75
CA GLU A 5 -12.92 11.78 7.33
C GLU A 5 -12.30 10.59 6.59
N GLY A 6 -11.52 9.76 7.30
CA GLY A 6 -10.87 8.59 6.70
C GLY A 6 -11.85 7.46 6.30
N LEU A 7 -11.28 6.30 5.93
CA LEU A 7 -12.06 5.10 5.62
C LEU A 7 -12.86 4.64 6.85
N ARG A 8 -14.18 4.51 6.70
CA ARG A 8 -15.10 3.93 7.69
C ARG A 8 -15.76 2.69 7.11
N ALA A 9 -16.24 1.81 7.98
CA ALA A 9 -17.03 0.63 7.62
C ALA A 9 -18.29 0.59 8.49
N ASN A 10 -19.41 0.18 7.90
CA ASN A 10 -20.60 -0.22 8.63
C ASN A 10 -20.95 -1.68 8.26
N SER A 11 -22.14 -2.14 8.61
CA SER A 11 -22.57 -3.53 8.36
C SER A 11 -22.70 -3.91 6.87
N SER A 12 -22.76 -2.94 5.95
CA SER A 12 -23.04 -3.19 4.53
C SER A 12 -22.05 -2.56 3.54
N GLN A 13 -21.31 -1.52 3.93
CA GLN A 13 -20.44 -0.79 3.00
C GLN A 13 -19.26 -0.10 3.69
N PHE A 14 -18.26 0.25 2.88
CA PHE A 14 -17.23 1.20 3.25
C PHE A 14 -17.61 2.61 2.77
N THR A 15 -17.17 3.62 3.51
CA THR A 15 -17.18 5.02 3.08
C THR A 15 -15.78 5.61 3.19
N LEU A 16 -15.40 6.48 2.27
CA LEU A 16 -14.13 7.21 2.28
C LEU A 16 -14.46 8.70 2.10
N GLU A 17 -14.07 9.54 3.05
CA GLU A 17 -14.41 10.97 3.04
C GLU A 17 -15.94 11.21 2.98
N GLY A 18 -16.71 10.36 3.67
CA GLY A 18 -18.17 10.43 3.72
C GLY A 18 -18.90 9.76 2.55
N GLU A 19 -18.20 9.48 1.44
CA GLU A 19 -18.82 8.92 0.23
C GLU A 19 -18.72 7.38 0.17
N PRO A 20 -19.72 6.67 -0.38
CA PRO A 20 -19.65 5.23 -0.59
C PRO A 20 -18.39 4.82 -1.38
N PHE A 21 -17.62 3.90 -0.82
CA PHE A 21 -16.36 3.46 -1.39
C PHE A 21 -16.33 1.94 -1.54
N ARG A 22 -16.04 1.44 -2.74
CA ARG A 22 -15.81 0.02 -2.99
C ARG A 22 -14.32 -0.25 -3.08
N ILE A 23 -13.78 -1.01 -2.14
CA ILE A 23 -12.39 -1.45 -2.18
C ILE A 23 -12.22 -2.45 -3.32
N LEU A 24 -11.42 -2.08 -4.32
CA LEU A 24 -10.93 -2.98 -5.36
C LEU A 24 -9.43 -3.17 -5.12
N GLY A 25 -9.12 -4.27 -4.45
CA GLY A 25 -7.78 -4.57 -3.96
C GLY A 25 -6.89 -5.22 -5.03
N GLY A 26 -5.62 -4.86 -5.05
CA GLY A 26 -4.57 -5.59 -5.76
C GLY A 26 -3.28 -5.62 -4.94
N SER A 27 -2.42 -6.61 -5.19
CA SER A 27 -1.18 -6.79 -4.41
C SER A 27 0.07 -6.53 -5.24
N ILE A 28 0.99 -5.74 -4.69
CA ILE A 28 2.38 -5.67 -5.12
C ILE A 28 3.24 -5.85 -3.88
N TYR A 29 4.29 -6.66 -3.99
CA TYR A 29 5.29 -6.80 -2.95
C TYR A 29 6.52 -6.01 -3.37
N TYR A 30 6.69 -4.82 -2.77
CA TYR A 30 7.72 -3.86 -3.19
C TYR A 30 9.12 -4.51 -3.20
N PHE A 31 9.42 -5.40 -2.25
CA PHE A 31 10.68 -6.15 -2.14
C PHE A 31 10.91 -7.21 -3.23
N ARG A 32 9.91 -7.49 -4.08
CA ARG A 32 10.00 -8.40 -5.24
C ARG A 32 10.01 -7.66 -6.58
N VAL A 33 9.91 -6.34 -6.58
CA VAL A 33 9.90 -5.50 -7.77
C VAL A 33 11.00 -4.46 -7.61
N PRO A 34 11.97 -4.36 -8.55
CA PRO A 34 12.99 -3.31 -8.46
C PRO A 34 12.37 -1.91 -8.27
N ARG A 35 12.93 -1.09 -7.38
CA ARG A 35 12.38 0.24 -7.03
C ARG A 35 12.12 1.13 -8.24
N ALA A 36 13.00 1.06 -9.25
CA ALA A 36 12.86 1.77 -10.53
C ALA A 36 11.56 1.46 -11.29
N TYR A 37 10.85 0.37 -10.95
CA TYR A 37 9.62 -0.04 -11.60
C TYR A 37 8.37 0.12 -10.73
N TRP A 38 8.48 0.55 -9.47
CA TRP A 38 7.30 0.67 -8.59
C TRP A 38 6.22 1.56 -9.20
N GLU A 39 6.60 2.75 -9.67
CA GLU A 39 5.66 3.68 -10.30
C GLU A 39 4.96 3.04 -11.52
N ASP A 40 5.72 2.43 -12.43
CA ASP A 40 5.16 1.76 -13.60
C ASP A 40 4.14 0.68 -13.20
N ARG A 41 4.45 -0.15 -12.19
CA ARG A 41 3.54 -1.21 -11.75
C ARG A 41 2.27 -0.62 -11.11
N LEU A 42 2.41 0.43 -10.30
CA LEU A 42 1.28 1.10 -9.66
C LEU A 42 0.36 1.81 -10.67
N LEU A 43 0.93 2.45 -11.69
CA LEU A 43 0.18 3.08 -12.78
C LEU A 43 -0.61 2.03 -13.57
N LYS A 44 -0.01 0.87 -13.87
CA LYS A 44 -0.69 -0.24 -14.54
C LYS A 44 -1.83 -0.82 -13.69
N MET A 45 -1.64 -1.00 -12.38
CA MET A 45 -2.72 -1.42 -11.49
C MET A 45 -3.90 -0.45 -11.50
N ARG A 46 -3.61 0.85 -11.40
CA ARG A 46 -4.63 1.91 -11.48
C ARG A 46 -5.37 1.86 -12.82
N ALA A 47 -4.66 1.66 -13.93
CA ALA A 47 -5.26 1.53 -15.26
C ALA A 47 -6.20 0.29 -15.37
N CYS A 48 -5.93 -0.77 -14.61
CA CYS A 48 -6.81 -1.93 -14.48
C CYS A 48 -8.01 -1.70 -13.52
N GLY A 49 -8.19 -0.50 -12.97
CA GLY A 49 -9.29 -0.16 -12.07
C GLY A 49 -9.06 -0.53 -10.61
N VAL A 50 -7.85 -0.95 -10.23
CA VAL A 50 -7.49 -1.15 -8.81
C VAL A 50 -7.38 0.20 -8.12
N ASN A 51 -8.07 0.36 -6.98
CA ASN A 51 -8.04 1.59 -6.20
C ASN A 51 -7.34 1.44 -4.83
N THR A 52 -7.07 0.21 -4.42
CA THR A 52 -6.47 -0.09 -3.12
C THR A 52 -5.31 -1.05 -3.30
N LEU A 53 -4.10 -0.63 -2.91
CA LEU A 53 -2.93 -1.48 -2.91
C LEU A 53 -2.83 -2.25 -1.59
N THR A 54 -2.44 -3.51 -1.68
CA THR A 54 -1.98 -4.31 -0.55
C THR A 54 -0.51 -4.69 -0.76
N THR A 55 0.30 -4.63 0.29
CA THR A 55 1.70 -5.06 0.27
C THR A 55 2.05 -5.72 1.60
N TYR A 56 3.02 -6.62 1.58
CA TYR A 56 3.65 -7.13 2.80
C TYR A 56 4.89 -6.32 3.15
N VAL A 57 5.22 -6.33 4.44
CA VAL A 57 6.47 -5.81 5.00
C VAL A 57 7.25 -7.02 5.56
N PRO A 58 8.23 -7.56 4.81
CA PRO A 58 8.98 -8.74 5.19
C PRO A 58 9.98 -8.39 6.30
N TRP A 59 9.63 -8.73 7.54
CA TRP A 59 10.45 -8.42 8.71
C TRP A 59 11.89 -8.92 8.57
N ASN A 60 12.10 -10.14 8.07
CA ASN A 60 13.44 -10.71 7.86
C ASN A 60 14.36 -9.89 6.93
N LEU A 61 13.80 -9.09 6.00
CA LEU A 61 14.61 -8.18 5.19
C LEU A 61 14.90 -6.87 5.92
N HIS A 62 13.95 -6.42 6.75
CA HIS A 62 14.08 -5.20 7.55
C HIS A 62 14.87 -5.38 8.83
N GLU A 63 15.03 -6.59 9.37
CA GLU A 63 15.85 -6.92 10.53
C GLU A 63 16.63 -8.22 10.25
N PRO A 64 17.64 -8.19 9.35
CA PRO A 64 18.42 -9.38 9.00
C PRO A 64 19.22 -9.93 10.19
N GLU A 65 19.62 -9.05 11.11
CA GLU A 65 20.24 -9.38 12.39
C GLU A 65 19.42 -8.74 13.51
N ARG A 66 19.28 -9.44 14.64
CA ARG A 66 18.48 -8.96 15.77
C ARG A 66 18.96 -7.57 16.23
N GLY A 67 18.06 -6.60 16.21
CA GLY A 67 18.31 -5.20 16.57
C GLY A 67 18.91 -4.33 15.46
N VAL A 68 19.24 -4.91 14.30
CA VAL A 68 19.84 -4.19 13.15
C VAL A 68 18.79 -3.99 12.08
N PHE A 69 18.25 -2.77 11.98
CA PHE A 69 17.18 -2.46 11.03
C PHE A 69 17.67 -1.87 9.71
N ASN A 70 17.08 -2.31 8.59
CA ASN A 70 17.34 -1.79 7.25
C ASN A 70 16.05 -1.23 6.60
N PHE A 71 16.06 0.07 6.32
CA PHE A 71 15.00 0.81 5.61
C PHE A 71 15.57 1.66 4.48
N GLN A 72 16.64 1.19 3.83
CA GLN A 72 17.32 1.91 2.74
C GLN A 72 16.93 1.35 1.38
N ASP A 73 17.06 2.17 0.33
CA ASP A 73 16.93 1.79 -1.07
C ASP A 73 15.65 0.97 -1.38
N GLN A 74 15.82 -0.30 -1.72
CA GLN A 74 14.75 -1.23 -2.08
C GLN A 74 13.81 -1.55 -0.90
N LEU A 75 14.26 -1.31 0.34
CA LEU A 75 13.53 -1.55 1.59
C LEU A 75 12.99 -0.25 2.22
N ASP A 76 13.02 0.86 1.49
CA ASP A 76 12.42 2.11 1.93
C ASP A 76 10.99 2.23 1.41
N LEU A 77 10.01 2.16 2.32
CA LEU A 77 8.59 2.29 2.00
C LEU A 77 8.09 3.75 1.93
N LYS A 78 8.96 4.74 2.14
CA LYS A 78 8.56 6.16 2.12
C LYS A 78 8.37 6.73 0.72
#